data_AF-A0AAI8RB32-F1
#
_entry.id   AF-A0AAI8RB32-F1
#
_cell.length_a   1.000
_cell.length_b   1.000
_cell.length_c   1.000
_cell.angle_alpha   90.00
_cell.angle_beta   90.00
_cell.angle_gamma   90.00
#
_symmetry.space_group_name_H-M   'P 1'
#
loop_
_entity.id
_entity.type
_entity.pdbx_description
1 polymer ?
#
loop_
_entity_poly.entity_id
_entity_poly.type
_entity_poly.pdbx_seq_one_letter_code
_entity_poly.pdbx_strand_id
1 'polypeptide(L)'
;MNELTMNIEKWAKNKGLDQAQPEKQMLKVIEELGEVGAGMARGNLEAVKDGIGDTIVTLIILAMQHGLTADECLEQAWNEIKGRTGKMVDGVFVKSSDMEDSK
;
A
#
# COMPACT_ATOMS: atom_id res chain seq x y z
N MET A 1 3.77 8.18 -14.29
CA MET A 1 4.03 6.76 -14.56
C MET A 1 5.52 6.47 -14.55
N ASN A 2 6.03 5.95 -13.44
CA ASN A 2 7.42 5.49 -13.38
C ASN A 2 7.54 4.15 -14.11
N GLU A 3 8.64 3.97 -14.84
CA GLU A 3 8.93 2.79 -15.68
C GLU A 3 8.70 1.46 -14.94
N LEU A 4 8.96 1.43 -13.64
CA LEU A 4 8.77 0.28 -12.77
C LEU A 4 7.30 -0.18 -12.67
N THR A 5 6.35 0.74 -12.47
CA THR A 5 4.91 0.42 -12.36
C THR A 5 4.41 -0.20 -13.67
N MET A 6 4.84 0.34 -14.81
CA MET A 6 4.50 -0.23 -16.13
C MET A 6 5.02 -1.65 -16.30
N ASN A 7 6.23 -1.92 -15.82
CA ASN A 7 6.82 -3.25 -15.91
C ASN A 7 6.06 -4.25 -15.03
N ILE A 8 5.60 -3.83 -13.84
CA ILE A 8 4.76 -4.65 -12.95
C ILE A 8 3.42 -4.97 -13.63
N GLU A 9 2.72 -3.97 -14.16
CA GLU A 9 1.44 -4.17 -14.84
C GLU A 9 1.57 -5.08 -16.07
N LYS A 10 2.62 -4.90 -16.88
CA LYS A 10 2.92 -5.78 -18.01
C LYS A 10 3.18 -7.21 -17.55
N TRP A 11 3.98 -7.40 -16.50
CA TRP A 11 4.25 -8.71 -15.93
C TRP A 11 2.95 -9.37 -15.42
N ALA A 12 2.10 -8.60 -14.73
CA ALA A 12 0.83 -9.09 -14.21
C ALA A 12 -0.14 -9.52 -15.34
N LYS A 13 -0.24 -8.73 -16.41
CA LYS A 13 -1.00 -9.10 -17.63
C LYS A 13 -0.48 -10.37 -18.28
N ASN A 14 0.85 -10.50 -18.40
CA ASN A 14 1.47 -11.71 -18.95
C ASN A 14 1.20 -12.97 -18.11
N LYS A 15 0.89 -12.81 -16.83
CA LYS A 15 0.51 -13.89 -15.90
C LYS A 15 -1.00 -14.10 -15.80
N GLY A 16 -1.81 -13.29 -16.49
CA GLY A 16 -3.28 -13.33 -16.40
C GLY A 16 -3.81 -12.84 -15.04
N LEU A 17 -3.00 -12.13 -14.26
CA LEU A 17 -3.42 -11.60 -12.96
C LEU A 17 -4.39 -10.43 -13.13
N ASP A 18 -4.33 -9.70 -14.23
CA ASP A 18 -5.28 -8.64 -14.57
C ASP A 18 -6.72 -9.14 -14.74
N GLN A 19 -6.90 -10.41 -15.11
CA GLN A 19 -8.20 -11.07 -15.28
C GLN A 19 -8.58 -11.96 -14.09
N ALA A 20 -7.72 -12.07 -13.08
CA ALA A 20 -7.99 -12.85 -11.87
C ALA A 20 -9.01 -12.16 -10.96
N GLN A 21 -9.57 -12.91 -10.01
CA GLN A 21 -10.53 -12.39 -9.03
C GLN A 21 -9.85 -11.38 -8.08
N PRO A 22 -10.32 -10.11 -8.00
CA PRO A 22 -9.74 -9.10 -7.12
C PRO A 22 -9.74 -9.52 -5.64
N GLU A 23 -10.74 -10.29 -5.21
CA GLU A 23 -10.82 -10.78 -3.83
C GLU A 23 -9.65 -11.72 -3.50
N LYS A 24 -9.17 -12.50 -4.47
CA LYS A 24 -7.99 -13.36 -4.29
C LYS A 24 -6.71 -12.54 -4.29
N GLN A 25 -6.64 -11.49 -5.09
CA GLN A 25 -5.52 -10.56 -5.05
C GLN A 25 -5.45 -9.82 -3.72
N MET A 26 -6.59 -9.45 -3.13
CA MET A 26 -6.63 -8.85 -1.79
C MET A 26 -6.11 -9.81 -0.71
N LEU A 27 -6.34 -11.13 -0.83
CA LEU A 27 -5.74 -12.11 0.07
C LEU A 27 -4.21 -12.11 -0.04
N LYS A 28 -3.65 -11.95 -1.25
CA LYS A 28 -2.21 -11.78 -1.44
C LYS A 28 -1.70 -10.51 -0.78
N VAL A 29 -2.38 -9.37 -0.93
CA VAL A 29 -2.01 -8.12 -0.22
C VAL A 29 -1.91 -8.33 1.29
N ILE A 30 -2.87 -9.06 1.88
CA ILE A 30 -2.87 -9.35 3.33
C ILE A 30 -1.71 -10.27 3.72
N GLU A 31 -1.40 -11.27 2.88
CA GLU A 31 -0.25 -12.16 3.07
C GLU A 31 1.07 -11.38 3.11
N GLU A 32 1.34 -10.54 2.10
CA GLU A 32 2.59 -9.75 2.02
C GLU A 32 2.70 -8.75 3.18
N LEU A 33 1.58 -8.13 3.59
CA LEU A 33 1.55 -7.26 4.75
C LEU A 33 1.87 -8.03 6.05
N GLY A 34 1.43 -9.28 6.14
CA GLY A 34 1.78 -10.20 7.23
C GLY A 34 3.28 -10.47 7.29
N GLU A 35 3.95 -10.57 6.14
CA GLU A 35 5.41 -10.75 6.07
C GLU A 35 6.17 -9.54 6.61
N VAL A 36 5.68 -8.31 6.36
CA VAL A 36 6.22 -7.10 6.98
C VAL A 36 6.19 -7.20 8.50
N GLY A 37 5.03 -7.53 9.08
CA GLY A 37 4.89 -7.69 10.53
C GLY A 37 5.77 -8.81 11.10
N ALA A 38 5.85 -9.93 10.38
CA ALA A 38 6.71 -11.06 10.71
C ALA A 38 8.22 -10.70 10.69
N GLY A 39 8.65 -9.88 9.73
CA GLY A 39 10.01 -9.35 9.64
C GLY A 39 10.34 -8.40 10.79
N MET A 40 9.42 -7.49 11.11
CA MET A 40 9.56 -6.56 12.24
C MET A 40 9.69 -7.30 13.58
N ALA A 41 8.82 -8.28 13.83
CA ALA A 41 8.82 -9.07 15.07
C ALA A 41 10.13 -9.85 15.29
N ARG A 42 10.89 -10.13 14.21
CA ARG A 42 12.16 -10.85 14.25
C ARG A 42 13.39 -9.95 14.12
N GLY A 43 13.22 -8.64 14.00
CA GLY A 43 14.32 -7.70 13.76
C GLY A 43 15.05 -7.93 12.42
N ASN A 44 14.36 -8.51 11.43
CA ASN A 44 14.93 -8.82 10.13
C ASN A 44 14.58 -7.73 9.12
N LEU A 45 15.48 -6.76 8.94
CA LEU A 45 15.25 -5.61 8.04
C LEU A 45 15.13 -6.00 6.57
N GLU A 46 15.86 -7.04 6.13
CA GLU A 46 15.76 -7.51 4.74
C GLU A 46 14.36 -8.09 4.45
N ALA A 47 13.82 -8.88 5.37
CA ALA A 47 12.44 -9.38 5.24
C ALA A 47 11.39 -8.25 5.32
N VAL A 48 11.63 -7.22 6.14
CA VAL A 48 10.76 -6.03 6.16
C VAL A 48 10.78 -5.31 4.81
N LYS A 49 11.96 -5.13 4.22
CA LYS A 49 12.13 -4.47 2.93
C LYS A 49 11.43 -5.25 1.81
N ASP A 50 11.60 -6.58 1.80
CA ASP A 50 10.98 -7.50 0.84
C ASP A 50 9.45 -7.43 0.93
N GLY A 51 8.88 -7.65 2.13
CA GLY A 51 7.44 -7.60 2.34
C GLY A 51 6.81 -6.24 2.02
N ILE A 52 7.51 -5.12 2.27
CA ILE A 52 7.04 -3.79 1.84
C ILE A 52 6.97 -3.72 0.30
N GLY A 53 8.01 -4.22 -0.37
CA GLY A 53 8.06 -4.28 -1.84
C GLY A 53 6.92 -5.11 -2.41
N ASP A 54 6.69 -6.31 -1.88
CA ASP A 54 5.65 -7.22 -2.34
C ASP A 54 4.24 -6.70 -2.03
N THR A 55 4.06 -6.01 -0.88
CA THR A 55 2.81 -5.29 -0.58
C THR A 55 2.53 -4.20 -1.63
N ILE A 56 3.55 -3.44 -2.04
CA ILE A 56 3.40 -2.42 -3.09
C ILE A 56 3.04 -3.06 -4.43
N VAL A 57 3.74 -4.12 -4.84
CA VAL A 57 3.47 -4.86 -6.09
C VAL A 57 2.03 -5.38 -6.11
N THR A 58 1.60 -6.01 -5.02
CA THR A 58 0.25 -6.59 -4.93
C THR A 58 -0.84 -5.52 -4.95
N LEU A 59 -0.62 -4.34 -4.37
CA LEU A 59 -1.51 -3.18 -4.45
C LEU A 59 -1.58 -2.58 -5.86
N ILE A 60 -0.46 -2.49 -6.57
CA ILE A 60 -0.44 -2.04 -7.99
C ILE A 60 -1.31 -2.96 -8.84
N ILE A 61 -1.17 -4.29 -8.66
CA ILE A 61 -1.96 -5.28 -9.40
C ILE A 61 -3.44 -5.19 -9.02
N LEU A 62 -3.75 -4.99 -7.75
CA LEU A 62 -5.14 -4.82 -7.29
C LEU A 62 -5.79 -3.56 -7.90
N ALA A 63 -5.07 -2.43 -7.94
CA ALA A 63 -5.54 -1.22 -8.61
C ALA A 63 -5.83 -1.49 -10.09
N MET A 64 -4.91 -2.16 -10.79
CA MET A 64 -5.07 -2.54 -12.20
C MET A 64 -6.32 -3.40 -12.44
N GLN A 65 -6.61 -4.37 -11.56
CA GLN A 65 -7.81 -5.21 -11.65
C GLN A 65 -9.12 -4.42 -11.47
N HIS A 66 -9.07 -3.28 -10.77
CA HIS A 66 -10.19 -2.35 -10.64
C HIS A 66 -10.24 -1.29 -11.74
N GLY A 67 -9.39 -1.38 -12.77
CA GLY A 67 -9.31 -0.40 -13.84
C GLY A 67 -8.72 0.95 -13.39
N LEU A 68 -7.97 0.95 -12.28
CA LEU A 68 -7.30 2.11 -11.71
C LEU A 68 -5.78 1.99 -11.94
N THR A 69 -5.08 3.12 -11.85
CA THR A 69 -3.62 3.14 -11.77
C THR A 69 -3.16 3.41 -10.33
N ALA A 70 -1.97 2.91 -9.98
CA ALA A 70 -1.37 3.24 -8.69
C ALA A 70 -1.10 4.74 -8.54
N ASP A 71 -0.78 5.45 -9.63
CA ASP A 71 -0.56 6.90 -9.63
C ASP A 71 -1.84 7.65 -9.24
N GLU A 72 -3.01 7.28 -9.77
CA GLU A 72 -4.31 7.87 -9.40
C GLU A 72 -4.64 7.64 -7.92
N CYS A 73 -4.44 6.41 -7.42
CA CYS A 73 -4.64 6.07 -6.01
C CYS A 73 -3.69 6.88 -5.10
N LEU A 74 -2.43 7.02 -5.48
CA LEU A 74 -1.42 7.77 -4.74
C LEU A 74 -1.70 9.28 -4.77
N GLU A 75 -2.14 9.82 -5.90
CA GLU A 75 -2.50 11.23 -6.04
C GLU A 75 -3.70 11.57 -5.15
N GLN A 76 -4.72 10.71 -5.12
CA GLN A 76 -5.85 10.86 -4.21
C GLN A 76 -5.38 10.87 -2.75
N ALA A 77 -4.59 9.87 -2.34
CA ALA A 77 -4.06 9.79 -0.98
C ALA A 77 -3.18 10.99 -0.62
N TRP A 78 -2.33 11.45 -1.54
CA TRP A 78 -1.49 12.63 -1.36
C TRP A 78 -2.33 13.89 -1.13
N ASN A 79 -3.36 14.09 -1.95
CA ASN A 79 -4.25 15.23 -1.83
C ASN A 79 -4.98 15.28 -0.48
N GLU A 80 -5.26 14.13 0.12
CA GLU A 80 -5.81 14.03 1.48
C GLU A 80 -4.78 14.30 2.58
N ILE A 81 -3.51 13.88 2.42
CA ILE A 81 -2.51 13.98 3.50
C ILE A 81 -1.72 15.29 3.47
N LYS A 82 -1.55 15.92 2.31
CA LYS A 82 -0.70 17.12 2.14
C LYS A 82 -1.15 18.33 2.98
N GLY A 83 -2.43 18.42 3.29
CA GLY A 83 -3.01 19.48 4.11
C GLY A 83 -3.23 19.09 5.57
N ARG A 84 -2.85 17.87 5.99
CA ARG A 84 -3.10 17.42 7.36
C ARG A 84 -2.27 18.23 8.35
N THR A 85 -2.94 18.74 9.37
CA THR A 85 -2.31 19.31 10.56
C THR A 85 -2.51 18.35 11.74
N GLY A 86 -1.58 18.35 12.68
CA GLY A 86 -1.60 17.43 13.81
C GLY A 86 -0.28 17.40 14.56
N LYS A 87 -0.16 16.48 15.51
CA LYS A 87 1.08 16.22 16.26
C LYS A 87 1.26 14.72 16.50
N MET A 88 2.51 14.33 16.71
CA MET A 88 2.84 12.99 17.18
C MET A 88 2.45 12.85 18.65
N VAL A 89 1.70 11.80 18.99
CA VAL A 89 1.35 11.41 20.36
C VAL A 89 1.60 9.91 20.47
N ASP A 90 2.48 9.51 21.38
CA ASP A 90 2.84 8.10 21.63
C ASP A 90 3.22 7.30 20.36
N GLY A 91 3.94 7.95 19.44
CA GLY A 91 4.42 7.34 18.19
C GLY A 91 3.39 7.32 17.05
N VAL A 92 2.20 7.86 17.25
CA VAL A 92 1.14 7.95 16.23
C VAL A 92 0.89 9.42 15.85
N PHE A 93 0.70 9.68 14.56
CA PHE A 93 0.25 11.00 14.11
C PHE A 93 -1.24 11.17 14.40
N VAL A 94 -1.58 12.11 15.29
CA VAL A 94 -2.98 12.46 15.63
C VAL A 94 -3.34 13.76 14.92
N LYS A 95 -4.47 13.79 14.22
CA LYS A 95 -4.95 14.97 13.48
C LYS A 95 -5.44 16.04 14.44
N SER A 96 -5.29 17.32 14.07
CA SER A 96 -5.81 18.44 14.89
C SER A 96 -7.31 18.34 15.13
N SER A 97 -8.10 17.93 14.12
CA SER A 97 -9.54 17.73 14.23
C SER A 97 -9.93 16.74 15.32
N ASP A 98 -9.13 15.70 15.51
CA ASP A 98 -9.43 14.59 16.42
C ASP A 98 -9.01 14.93 17.86
N MET A 99 -8.39 16.10 18.09
CA MET A 99 -7.97 16.58 19.42
C MET A 99 -8.99 17.52 20.06
N GLU A 100 -9.85 18.16 19.25
CA GLU A 100 -10.77 19.21 19.73
C GLU A 100 -11.97 18.64 20.51
N ASP A 101 -12.30 17.36 20.33
CA ASP A 101 -13.38 16.67 21.05
C ASP A 101 -13.01 16.22 22.48
N SER A 102 -11.84 16.63 22.99
CA SER A 102 -11.30 16.23 24.30
C SER A 102 -11.62 17.20 25.46
N LYS A 103 -12.58 18.12 25.33
CA LYS A 103 -12.89 19.15 26.35
C LYS A 103 -14.27 19.02 26.97
#